data_AF-A0A954KCL7-F1
#
_entry.id   AF-A0A954KCL7-F1
#
_cell.length_a   1.000
_cell.length_b   1.000
_cell.length_c   1.000
_cell.angle_alpha   90.00
_cell.angle_beta   90.00
_cell.angle_gamma   90.00
#
_symmetry.space_group_name_H-M   'P 1'
#
loop_
_entity.id
_entity.type
_entity.pdbx_description
1 polymer ?
#
loop_
_entity_poly.entity_id
_entity_poly.type
_entity_poly.pdbx_seq_one_letter_code
_entity_poly.pdbx_strand_id
1 'polypeptide(L)'
;MSQPTVVILGASTDRSKFGNKSVRAHLQAGYTVYPVNPKAAEVEGLATYASIADLPIETVDRVSIYLPPAVGMTMLDKILSLHPQEVWLNPGSESPELLAHAQALGLPVVQGCSIVDLGMSPSQFP
;
A
#
# COMPACT_ATOMS: atom_id res chain seq x y z
N MET A 1 16.23 14.57 -7.72
CA MET A 1 14.85 14.25 -7.29
C MET A 1 14.97 13.12 -6.29
N SER A 2 14.31 13.23 -5.13
CA SER A 2 14.27 12.15 -4.14
C SER A 2 13.57 10.92 -4.71
N GLN A 3 13.97 9.73 -4.27
CA GLN A 3 13.31 8.48 -4.65
C GLN A 3 11.88 8.47 -4.07
N PRO A 4 10.83 8.14 -4.85
CA PRO A 4 9.47 8.13 -4.34
C PRO A 4 9.28 6.96 -3.36
N THR A 5 8.44 7.15 -2.36
CA THR A 5 8.19 6.21 -1.27
C THR A 5 6.79 5.59 -1.38
N VAL A 6 6.67 4.31 -1.04
CA VAL A 6 5.37 3.64 -0.97
C VAL A 6 5.27 2.73 0.24
N VAL A 7 4.16 2.83 0.96
CA VAL A 7 3.75 1.87 1.98
C VAL A 7 2.75 0.90 1.37
N ILE A 8 3.05 -0.40 1.43
CA ILE A 8 2.17 -1.45 0.89
C ILE A 8 1.51 -2.18 2.06
N LEU A 9 0.24 -1.86 2.30
CA LEU A 9 -0.58 -2.49 3.33
C LEU A 9 -1.15 -3.81 2.79
N GLY A 10 -0.85 -4.91 3.47
CA GLY A 10 -1.20 -6.24 2.98
C GLY A 10 -0.11 -6.86 2.10
N ALA A 11 1.14 -6.46 2.28
CA ALA A 11 2.29 -7.15 1.67
C ALA A 11 2.28 -8.64 2.05
N SER A 12 2.78 -9.51 1.17
CA SER A 12 2.72 -10.96 1.38
C SER A 12 3.99 -11.66 0.93
N THR A 13 4.33 -12.77 1.59
CA THR A 13 5.36 -13.72 1.15
C THR A 13 4.86 -14.63 0.01
N ASP A 14 3.55 -14.70 -0.19
CA ASP A 14 2.94 -15.43 -1.29
C ASP A 14 2.96 -14.57 -2.57
N ARG A 15 3.78 -14.97 -3.53
CA ARG A 15 4.00 -14.24 -4.79
C ARG A 15 2.76 -14.15 -5.66
N SER A 16 1.81 -15.07 -5.51
CA SER A 16 0.54 -15.04 -6.24
C SER A 16 -0.38 -13.92 -5.77
N LYS A 17 -0.19 -13.38 -4.56
CA LYS A 17 -1.04 -12.33 -3.99
C LYS A 17 -0.65 -10.95 -4.48
N PHE A 18 -1.66 -10.12 -4.75
CA PHE A 18 -1.48 -8.76 -5.25
C PHE A 18 -0.60 -7.88 -4.34
N GLY A 19 -0.67 -8.04 -3.02
CA GLY A 19 0.23 -7.32 -2.10
C GLY A 19 1.71 -7.61 -2.36
N ASN A 20 2.08 -8.86 -2.69
CA ASN A 20 3.45 -9.20 -3.10
C ASN A 20 3.77 -8.64 -4.50
N LYS A 21 2.85 -8.79 -5.46
CA LYS A 21 3.02 -8.25 -6.82
C LYS A 21 3.28 -6.75 -6.79
N SER A 22 2.59 -6.02 -5.92
CA SER A 22 2.80 -4.60 -5.73
C SER A 22 4.18 -4.27 -5.17
N VAL A 23 4.70 -5.07 -4.23
CA VAL A 23 6.08 -4.90 -3.72
C VAL A 23 7.07 -5.00 -4.87
N ARG A 24 6.97 -6.06 -5.68
CA ARG A 24 7.85 -6.26 -6.84
C ARG A 24 7.70 -5.15 -7.89
N ALA A 25 6.47 -4.74 -8.21
CA ALA A 25 6.21 -3.70 -9.19
C ALA A 25 6.78 -2.34 -8.78
N HIS A 26 6.56 -1.93 -7.52
CA HIS A 26 7.07 -0.64 -7.04
C HIS A 26 8.60 -0.66 -6.86
N LEU A 27 9.19 -1.79 -6.43
CA LEU A 27 10.65 -1.96 -6.45
C LEU A 27 11.21 -1.81 -7.87
N GLN A 28 10.59 -2.45 -8.87
CA GLN A 28 11.01 -2.35 -10.27
C GLN A 28 10.83 -0.93 -10.82
N ALA A 29 9.82 -0.20 -10.38
CA ALA A 29 9.60 1.21 -10.71
C ALA A 29 10.55 2.17 -9.97
N GLY A 30 11.42 1.66 -9.10
CA GLY A 30 12.42 2.45 -8.39
C GLY A 30 11.89 3.17 -7.15
N TYR A 31 10.80 2.71 -6.53
CA TYR A 31 10.33 3.24 -5.26
C TYR A 31 11.16 2.70 -4.08
N THR A 32 11.28 3.49 -3.02
CA THR A 32 11.57 2.95 -1.68
C THR A 32 10.29 2.33 -1.13
N VAL A 33 10.29 1.00 -0.97
CA VAL A 33 9.10 0.23 -0.59
C VAL A 33 9.15 -0.13 0.89
N TYR A 34 8.06 0.18 1.61
CA TYR A 34 7.83 -0.19 3.00
C TYR A 34 6.69 -1.22 3.09
N PRO A 35 6.99 -2.52 3.11
CA PRO A 35 5.97 -3.55 3.17
C PRO A 35 5.45 -3.73 4.60
N VAL A 36 4.12 -3.68 4.77
CA VAL A 36 3.46 -3.88 6.07
C VAL A 36 2.75 -5.23 6.09
N ASN A 37 3.21 -6.11 6.98
CA ASN A 37 2.65 -7.43 7.23
C ASN A 37 2.96 -7.87 8.68
N PRO A 38 1.95 -7.98 9.57
CA PRO A 38 2.14 -8.40 10.97
C PRO A 38 2.71 -9.82 11.17
N LYS A 39 2.68 -10.67 10.14
CA LYS A 39 2.97 -12.11 10.23
C LYS A 39 4.26 -12.52 9.53
N ALA A 40 4.83 -11.65 8.71
CA ALA A 40 6.09 -11.90 8.02
C ALA A 40 7.18 -11.03 8.65
N ALA A 41 8.43 -11.50 8.59
CA ALA A 41 9.59 -10.69 8.93
C ALA A 41 10.26 -10.07 7.69
N GLU A 42 10.07 -10.70 6.52
CA GLU A 42 10.65 -10.28 5.26
C GLU A 42 9.72 -10.60 4.09
N VAL A 43 9.70 -9.73 3.07
CA VAL A 43 9.02 -9.93 1.78
C VAL A 43 9.93 -9.42 0.66
N GLU A 44 10.25 -10.28 -0.32
CA GLU A 44 11.12 -9.95 -1.47
C GLU A 44 12.47 -9.31 -1.05
N GLY A 45 13.08 -9.79 0.05
CA GLY A 45 14.35 -9.27 0.56
C GLY A 45 14.24 -7.99 1.40
N LEU A 46 13.03 -7.45 1.58
CA LEU A 46 12.78 -6.28 2.42
C LEU A 46 12.26 -6.69 3.79
N ALA A 47 12.82 -6.10 4.85
CA ALA A 47 12.24 -6.21 6.18
C ALA A 47 10.79 -5.68 6.17
N THR A 48 9.88 -6.42 6.78
CA THR A 48 8.48 -6.02 6.92
C THR A 48 8.19 -5.41 8.27
N TYR A 49 7.21 -4.52 8.29
CA TYR A 49 6.74 -3.85 9.49
C TYR A 49 5.40 -4.43 9.94
N ALA A 50 5.22 -4.59 11.24
CA ALA A 50 3.98 -5.15 11.76
C ALA A 50 2.82 -4.15 11.66
N SER A 51 3.13 -2.85 11.75
CA SER A 51 2.15 -1.78 11.65
C SER A 51 2.76 -0.51 11.04
N ILE A 52 1.89 0.44 10.69
CA ILE A 52 2.28 1.79 10.24
C ILE A 52 3.15 2.49 11.29
N ALA A 53 2.88 2.28 12.58
CA ALA A 53 3.62 2.94 13.66
C ALA A 53 5.09 2.48 13.77
N ASP A 54 5.42 1.32 13.19
CA ASP A 54 6.78 0.77 13.21
C ASP A 54 7.62 1.26 12.02
N LEU A 55 7.02 2.03 11.11
CA LEU A 55 7.69 2.53 9.91
C LEU A 55 8.73 3.61 10.27
N PRO A 56 9.95 3.57 9.71
CA PRO A 56 11.00 4.53 9.99
C PRO A 56 10.85 5.80 9.12
N ILE A 57 9.62 6.29 8.94
CA ILE A 57 9.28 7.47 8.13
C ILE A 57 8.14 8.25 8.79
N GLU A 58 8.13 9.56 8.58
CA GLU A 58 7.05 10.44 9.05
C GLU A 58 6.05 10.77 7.94
N THR A 59 6.51 10.76 6.68
CA THR A 59 5.69 11.07 5.50
C THR A 59 5.88 10.00 4.43
N VAL A 60 4.89 9.84 3.55
CA VAL A 60 4.96 8.92 2.42
C VAL A 60 4.33 9.53 1.18
N ASP A 61 4.84 9.20 -0.01
CA ASP A 61 4.21 9.66 -1.25
C ASP A 61 2.94 8.86 -1.53
N ARG A 62 3.02 7.53 -1.42
CA ARG A 62 1.92 6.62 -1.75
C ARG A 62 1.64 5.61 -0.64
N VAL A 63 0.37 5.42 -0.31
CA VAL A 63 -0.11 4.24 0.44
C VAL A 63 -0.92 3.38 -0.51
N SER A 64 -0.57 2.10 -0.66
CA SER A 64 -1.30 1.16 -1.52
C SER A 64 -1.90 0.04 -0.69
N ILE A 65 -3.24 -0.06 -0.70
CA ILE A 65 -4.00 -0.98 0.15
C ILE A 65 -4.37 -2.24 -0.63
N TYR A 66 -4.01 -3.41 -0.09
CA TYR A 66 -4.36 -4.75 -0.57
C TYR A 66 -4.99 -5.61 0.55
N LEU A 67 -5.65 -4.94 1.49
CA LEU A 67 -6.36 -5.55 2.60
C LEU A 67 -7.87 -5.55 2.33
N PRO A 68 -8.64 -6.46 2.95
CA PRO A 68 -10.10 -6.40 2.88
C PRO A 68 -10.63 -5.04 3.39
N PRO A 69 -11.76 -4.54 2.86
CA PRO A 69 -12.27 -3.20 3.19
C PRO A 69 -12.46 -2.96 4.69
N ALA A 70 -12.97 -3.97 5.41
CA ALA A 70 -13.16 -3.90 6.86
C ALA A 70 -11.84 -3.70 7.63
N VAL A 71 -10.74 -4.28 7.15
CA VAL A 71 -9.42 -4.06 7.74
C VAL A 71 -8.88 -2.68 7.37
N GLY A 72 -9.01 -2.30 6.09
CA GLY A 72 -8.62 -0.96 5.61
C GLY A 72 -9.28 0.16 6.40
N MET A 73 -10.57 0.00 6.75
CA MET A 73 -11.33 0.95 7.57
C MET A 73 -10.65 1.22 8.90
N THR A 74 -10.14 0.19 9.57
CA THR A 74 -9.45 0.34 10.87
C THR A 74 -8.09 1.04 10.78
N MET A 75 -7.58 1.27 9.57
CA MET A 75 -6.26 1.85 9.35
C MET A 75 -6.30 3.31 8.90
N LEU A 76 -7.48 3.88 8.59
CA LEU A 76 -7.55 5.21 7.97
C LEU A 76 -6.90 6.32 8.80
N ASP A 77 -7.10 6.36 10.12
CA ASP A 77 -6.44 7.36 10.98
C ASP A 77 -4.90 7.21 10.97
N LYS A 78 -4.40 5.97 10.93
CA LYS A 78 -2.97 5.68 10.86
C LYS A 78 -2.39 6.01 9.48
N ILE A 79 -3.18 5.85 8.43
CA ILE A 79 -2.80 6.27 7.08
C ILE A 79 -2.72 7.79 7.03
N LEU A 80 -3.69 8.49 7.64
CA LEU A 80 -3.70 9.95 7.71
C LEU A 80 -2.47 10.50 8.44
N SER A 81 -2.00 9.84 9.49
CA SER A 81 -0.78 10.28 10.21
C SER A 81 0.51 10.21 9.38
N LEU A 82 0.51 9.50 8.24
CA LEU A 82 1.65 9.50 7.31
C LEU A 82 1.60 10.65 6.29
N HIS A 83 0.58 11.51 6.35
CA HIS A 83 0.37 12.62 5.40
C HIS A 83 0.57 12.21 3.92
N PRO A 84 -0.09 11.13 3.44
CA PRO A 84 0.16 10.60 2.12
C PRO A 84 -0.26 11.58 1.03
N GLN A 85 0.52 11.66 -0.06
CA GLN A 85 0.09 12.39 -1.26
C GLN A 85 -1.00 11.61 -2.02
N GLU A 86 -0.98 10.28 -1.94
CA GLU A 86 -1.95 9.39 -2.58
C GLU A 86 -2.28 8.17 -1.70
N VAL A 87 -3.57 7.81 -1.64
CA VAL A 87 -4.04 6.56 -1.01
C VAL A 87 -4.78 5.70 -2.04
N TRP A 88 -4.19 4.59 -2.43
CA TRP A 88 -4.71 3.70 -3.45
C TRP A 88 -5.55 2.57 -2.85
N LEU A 89 -6.84 2.58 -3.16
CA LEU A 89 -7.74 1.45 -2.96
C LEU A 89 -7.70 0.58 -4.22
N ASN A 90 -6.94 -0.50 -4.14
CA ASN A 90 -6.78 -1.46 -5.23
C ASN A 90 -8.03 -2.35 -5.36
N PRO A 91 -8.28 -2.93 -6.55
CA PRO A 91 -9.47 -3.76 -6.77
C PRO A 91 -9.68 -4.83 -5.69
N GLY A 92 -10.85 -4.78 -5.04
CA GLY A 92 -11.24 -5.67 -3.94
C GLY A 92 -10.88 -5.17 -2.54
N SER A 93 -10.22 -4.01 -2.40
CA SER A 93 -9.93 -3.37 -1.10
C SER A 93 -10.89 -2.24 -0.75
N GLU A 94 -11.73 -1.83 -1.71
CA GLU A 94 -12.69 -0.74 -1.60
C GLU A 94 -14.06 -1.18 -1.06
N SER A 95 -14.75 -0.27 -0.40
CA SER A 95 -16.20 -0.32 -0.19
C SER A 95 -16.76 1.11 -0.18
N PRO A 96 -18.07 1.32 -0.45
CA PRO A 96 -18.68 2.64 -0.37
C PRO A 96 -18.46 3.33 0.98
N GLU A 97 -18.54 2.59 2.08
CA GLU A 97 -18.34 3.09 3.44
C GLU A 97 -16.89 3.51 3.68
N LEU A 98 -15.94 2.68 3.24
CA LEU A 98 -14.51 2.97 3.35
C LEU A 98 -14.16 4.25 2.60
N LEU A 99 -14.66 4.39 1.38
CA LEU A 99 -14.46 5.58 0.57
C LEU A 99 -15.01 6.83 1.24
N ALA A 100 -16.27 6.78 1.68
CA ALA A 100 -16.91 7.92 2.32
C ALA A 100 -16.15 8.36 3.58
N HIS A 101 -15.67 7.40 4.39
CA HIS A 101 -14.91 7.74 5.59
C HIS A 101 -13.52 8.30 5.26
N ALA A 102 -12.79 7.71 4.31
CA ALA A 102 -11.50 8.22 3.88
C ALA A 102 -11.60 9.65 3.29
N GLN A 103 -12.65 9.93 2.52
CA GLN A 103 -12.94 11.27 2.01
C GLN A 103 -13.27 12.26 3.13
N ALA A 104 -14.07 11.85 4.12
CA ALA A 104 -14.39 12.68 5.27
C ALA A 104 -13.15 13.04 6.12
N LEU A 105 -12.15 12.17 6.13
CA LEU A 105 -10.83 12.41 6.74
C LEU A 105 -9.90 13.27 5.87
N GLY A 106 -10.31 13.61 4.64
CA GLY A 106 -9.50 14.39 3.71
C GLY A 106 -8.36 13.60 3.05
N LEU A 107 -8.40 12.27 3.05
CA LEU A 107 -7.38 11.46 2.39
C LEU A 107 -7.49 11.59 0.85
N PRO A 108 -6.36 11.75 0.12
CA PRO A 108 -6.34 11.82 -1.34
C PRO A 108 -6.49 10.42 -1.95
N VAL A 109 -7.73 9.91 -1.93
CA VAL A 109 -8.04 8.54 -2.36
C VAL A 109 -8.07 8.42 -3.89
N VAL A 110 -7.40 7.39 -4.40
CA VAL A 110 -7.48 6.93 -5.78
C VAL A 110 -8.04 5.50 -5.78
N GLN A 111 -9.11 5.27 -6.54
CA GLN A 111 -9.61 3.92 -6.80
C GLN A 111 -9.01 3.41 -8.11
N GLY A 112 -8.25 2.33 -8.03
CA GLY A 112 -7.57 1.78 -9.21
C GLY A 112 -6.42 0.86 -8.82
N CYS A 113 -5.84 0.20 -9.81
CA CYS A 113 -4.69 -0.67 -9.57
C CYS A 113 -3.39 0.15 -9.62
N SER A 114 -2.71 0.26 -8.48
CA SER A 114 -1.44 1.00 -8.39
C SER A 114 -0.32 0.39 -9.24
N ILE A 115 -0.41 -0.91 -9.58
CA ILE A 115 0.52 -1.55 -10.53
C ILE A 115 0.29 -1.05 -11.96
N VAL A 116 -0.99 -0.89 -12.35
CA VAL A 116 -1.35 -0.40 -13.69
C VAL A 116 -0.98 1.07 -13.86
N ASP A 117 -1.11 1.86 -12.79
CA ASP A 117 -0.64 3.25 -12.75
C ASP A 117 0.87 3.39 -13.04
N LEU A 118 1.68 2.45 -12.57
CA LEU A 118 3.11 2.37 -12.90
C LEU A 118 3.40 1.98 -14.37
N GLY A 119 2.37 1.79 -15.20
CA GLY A 119 2.49 1.30 -16.57
C GLY A 119 2.80 -0.20 -16.67
N MET A 120 2.55 -0.95 -15.59
CA MET A 120 2.84 -2.39 -15.51
C MET A 120 1.57 -3.22 -15.43
N SER A 121 1.67 -4.51 -15.72
CA SER A 121 0.55 -5.45 -15.53
C SER A 121 0.81 -6.36 -14.34
N PRO A 122 -0.19 -6.61 -13.46
CA PRO A 122 -0.08 -7.63 -12.42
C PRO A 122 0.28 -9.03 -12.93
N SER A 123 0.04 -9.32 -14.22
CA SER A 123 0.44 -10.60 -14.84
C SER A 123 1.95 -10.72 -15.09
N GLN A 124 2.69 -9.60 -15.10
CA GLN A 124 4.16 -9.61 -15.18
C GLN A 124 4.82 -10.12 -13.90
N PHE A 125 4.05 -10.20 -12.81
CA PHE A 125 4.47 -10.66 -11.49
C PHE A 125 3.69 -11.94 -11.13
N PRO A 126 4.03 -13.10 -11.70
CA PRO A 126 3.41 -14.37 -11.34
C PRO A 126 3.75 -14.77 -9.91
#